data_AF-A0A8C3NQJ4-F1
#
_entry.id   AF-A0A8C3NQJ4-F1
#
_cell.length_a   1.000
_cell.length_b   1.000
_cell.length_c   1.000
_cell.angle_alpha   90.00
_cell.angle_beta   90.00
_cell.angle_gamma   90.00
#
_symmetry.space_group_name_H-M   'P 1'
#
loop_
_entity.id
_entity.type
_entity.pdbx_description
1 polymer ?
#
loop_
_entity_poly.entity_id
_entity_poly.type
_entity_poly.pdbx_seq_one_letter_code
_entity_poly.pdbx_strand_id
1 'polypeptide(L)'
;MGKVKRPRLHCAAPRPARAPPAVPEPGPGPAAGGWSAAAGKDWDLSSSGVFSGLKIDPDTLVKKLDLDARSIISSRTGLEEKPVLSKKEKMKLRKERWLQKIESVKMAKQKQKAEAKRKATPVVGDMQPLMEALPELSFLTAGGRERKPLKSHTKAKAEPTDFSLMKQAQKYQLLGEEVARFHEVITDPEYRANPLLAISKHLSKRLRQGEEGEPF
;
A
#
# COMPACT_ATOMS: atom_id res chain seq x y z
N MET A 1 43.03 24.12 6.70
CA MET A 1 42.24 22.87 6.72
C MET A 1 41.00 23.06 5.84
N GLY A 2 41.06 22.56 4.60
CA GLY A 2 40.10 22.89 3.53
C GLY A 2 38.74 22.20 3.69
N LYS A 3 37.66 22.92 3.34
CA LYS A 3 36.29 22.39 3.31
C LYS A 3 36.12 21.52 2.06
N VAL A 4 36.09 20.21 2.23
CA VAL A 4 35.78 19.25 1.15
C VAL A 4 34.28 19.31 0.84
N LYS A 5 33.94 19.81 -0.36
CA LYS A 5 32.57 19.85 -0.87
C LYS A 5 32.20 18.45 -1.37
N ARG A 6 31.23 17.80 -0.73
CA ARG A 6 30.75 16.47 -1.13
C ARG A 6 29.96 16.56 -2.46
N PRO A 7 30.15 15.63 -3.40
CA PRO A 7 29.42 15.63 -4.66
C PRO A 7 27.95 15.26 -4.45
N ARG A 8 27.05 15.96 -5.16
CA ARG A 8 25.62 15.67 -5.20
C ARG A 8 25.38 14.41 -6.04
N LEU A 9 24.70 13.41 -5.47
CA LEU A 9 24.38 12.12 -6.10
C LEU A 9 23.09 12.11 -6.94
N HIS A 10 22.59 13.28 -7.34
CA HIS A 10 21.38 13.37 -8.16
C HIS A 10 21.69 14.09 -9.46
N CYS A 11 21.57 13.36 -10.57
CA CYS A 11 21.48 13.95 -11.90
C CYS A 11 20.12 14.64 -12.01
N ALA A 12 20.12 15.95 -12.22
CA ALA A 12 18.90 16.68 -12.56
C ALA A 12 18.42 16.23 -13.94
N ALA A 13 17.13 15.96 -14.10
CA ALA A 13 16.54 15.57 -15.37
C ALA A 13 16.83 16.64 -16.45
N PRO A 14 17.12 16.25 -17.70
CA PRO A 14 17.28 17.21 -18.79
C PRO A 14 16.00 18.03 -18.95
N ARG A 15 16.11 19.35 -18.83
CA ARG A 15 15.03 20.26 -19.20
C ARG A 15 14.88 20.22 -20.72
N PRO A 16 13.67 20.08 -21.29
CA PRO A 16 13.47 20.30 -22.71
C PRO A 16 13.85 21.74 -23.07
N ALA A 17 14.54 21.89 -24.20
CA ALA A 17 15.05 23.17 -24.68
C ALA A 17 13.91 24.18 -24.88
N ARG A 18 14.06 25.35 -24.26
CA ARG A 18 13.22 26.52 -24.50
C ARG A 18 13.73 27.22 -25.76
N ALA A 19 12.93 27.21 -26.82
CA ALA A 19 13.18 28.05 -28.01
C ALA A 19 13.04 29.55 -27.66
N PRO A 20 13.94 30.43 -28.14
CA PRO A 20 13.75 31.88 -28.11
C PRO A 20 13.52 32.44 -29.56
N PRO A 21 13.22 33.74 -29.75
CA PRO A 21 11.87 34.31 -29.67
C PRO A 21 11.46 35.03 -30.97
N ALA A 22 10.16 35.17 -31.23
CA ALA A 22 9.66 36.16 -32.19
C ALA A 22 8.42 36.86 -31.62
N VAL A 23 8.57 38.14 -31.32
CA VAL A 23 7.48 39.12 -31.13
C VAL A 23 7.94 40.38 -31.88
N PRO A 24 7.04 41.15 -32.53
CA PRO A 24 6.36 42.20 -31.79
C PRO A 24 4.84 42.30 -32.05
N GLU A 25 4.15 42.58 -30.95
CA GLU A 25 2.75 43.05 -30.75
C GLU A 25 2.57 44.51 -31.24
N PRO A 26 1.33 45.02 -31.49
CA PRO A 26 0.52 45.56 -30.37
C PRO A 26 -1.04 45.46 -30.48
N GLY A 27 -1.65 44.81 -29.48
CA GLY A 27 -2.81 45.21 -28.65
C GLY A 27 -4.22 45.46 -29.25
N PRO A 28 -5.28 45.67 -28.43
CA PRO A 28 -5.44 45.47 -26.97
C PRO A 28 -6.57 44.47 -26.59
N GLY A 29 -6.54 43.92 -25.36
CA GLY A 29 -7.64 43.13 -24.77
C GLY A 29 -8.86 43.99 -24.39
N PRO A 30 -9.99 43.38 -23.92
CA PRO A 30 -9.97 42.78 -22.58
C PRO A 30 -10.79 41.49 -22.36
N ALA A 31 -10.47 40.86 -21.23
CA ALA A 31 -11.33 40.13 -20.28
C ALA A 31 -11.98 38.78 -20.68
N ALA A 32 -11.33 37.72 -20.17
CA ALA A 32 -11.89 36.59 -19.42
C ALA A 32 -13.43 36.39 -19.40
N GLY A 33 -13.86 35.19 -19.83
CA GLY A 33 -15.15 34.64 -19.41
C GLY A 33 -15.56 33.38 -20.18
N GLY A 34 -15.58 32.24 -19.47
CA GLY A 34 -16.52 31.15 -19.74
C GLY A 34 -16.11 30.14 -20.82
N TRP A 35 -15.81 28.91 -20.38
CA TRP A 35 -15.93 27.74 -21.24
C TRP A 35 -17.38 27.59 -21.69
N SER A 36 -17.61 27.77 -22.99
CA SER A 36 -18.88 27.47 -23.64
C SER A 36 -19.05 25.95 -23.71
N ALA A 37 -19.89 25.41 -22.82
CA ALA A 37 -20.31 24.02 -22.88
C ALA A 37 -21.43 23.90 -23.92
N ALA A 38 -21.16 23.08 -24.94
CA ALA A 38 -22.13 22.72 -25.97
C ALA A 38 -23.43 22.18 -25.35
N ALA A 39 -24.54 22.77 -25.79
CA ALA A 39 -25.90 22.33 -25.50
C ALA A 39 -26.09 20.85 -25.88
N GLY A 40 -26.63 20.07 -24.95
CA GLY A 40 -26.86 18.65 -25.19
C GLY A 40 -27.28 17.84 -23.97
N LYS A 41 -28.35 18.24 -23.29
CA LYS A 41 -29.39 17.38 -22.70
C LYS A 41 -30.22 18.24 -21.75
N ASP A 42 -31.51 18.30 -22.04
CA ASP A 42 -32.55 18.90 -21.22
C ASP A 42 -32.62 18.15 -19.89
N TRP A 43 -31.94 18.66 -18.87
CA TRP A 43 -32.29 18.38 -17.49
C TRP A 43 -33.45 19.30 -17.13
N ASP A 44 -34.62 19.04 -17.73
CA ASP A 44 -35.90 19.49 -17.21
C ASP A 44 -36.23 18.66 -15.95
N LEU A 45 -35.32 18.71 -14.97
CA LEU A 45 -35.66 18.51 -13.59
C LEU A 45 -36.47 19.74 -13.23
N SER A 46 -37.79 19.60 -13.26
CA SER A 46 -38.73 20.63 -12.81
C SER A 46 -38.32 21.10 -11.41
N SER A 47 -37.54 22.18 -11.38
CA SER A 47 -36.96 22.80 -10.18
C SER A 47 -38.01 23.62 -9.42
N SER A 48 -39.29 23.40 -9.68
CA SER A 48 -40.38 23.97 -8.90
C SER A 48 -40.49 23.24 -7.56
N GLY A 49 -39.58 23.57 -6.66
CA GLY A 49 -39.83 23.59 -5.22
C GLY A 49 -40.10 22.25 -4.54
N VAL A 50 -39.27 21.22 -4.78
CA VAL A 50 -39.33 19.95 -4.01
C VAL A 50 -39.26 20.19 -2.49
N PHE A 51 -38.57 21.25 -2.06
CA PHE A 51 -38.43 21.64 -0.65
C PHE A 51 -39.25 22.88 -0.25
N SER A 52 -40.10 23.42 -1.14
CA SER A 52 -40.82 24.68 -0.91
C SER A 52 -41.83 24.63 0.25
N GLY A 53 -42.28 23.43 0.63
CA GLY A 53 -43.11 23.20 1.81
C GLY A 53 -42.34 22.85 3.09
N LEU A 54 -41.02 22.71 3.03
CA LEU A 54 -40.22 22.24 4.16
C LEU A 54 -39.76 23.42 5.03
N LYS A 55 -40.48 23.65 6.13
CA LYS A 55 -40.03 24.57 7.19
C LYS A 55 -38.98 23.86 8.04
N ILE A 56 -37.71 24.21 7.85
CA ILE A 56 -36.62 23.73 8.70
C ILE A 56 -36.31 24.84 9.71
N ASP A 57 -36.54 24.57 10.99
CA ASP A 57 -36.24 25.53 12.05
C ASP A 57 -34.71 25.63 12.25
N PRO A 58 -34.12 26.84 12.28
CA PRO A 58 -32.68 27.02 12.34
C PRO A 58 -32.04 26.38 13.57
N ASP A 59 -32.77 26.31 14.69
CA ASP A 59 -32.30 25.69 15.93
C ASP A 59 -32.14 24.17 15.82
N THR A 60 -32.86 23.52 14.89
CA THR A 60 -32.74 22.08 14.63
C THR A 60 -31.55 21.72 13.74
N LEU A 61 -31.02 22.67 12.95
CA LEU A 61 -29.78 22.48 12.20
C LEU A 61 -28.55 22.49 13.11
N VAL A 62 -28.65 23.11 14.29
CA VAL A 62 -27.59 23.08 15.30
C VAL A 62 -27.66 21.75 16.03
N LYS A 63 -27.21 20.70 15.35
CA LYS A 63 -26.98 19.39 15.94
C LYS A 63 -25.82 19.55 16.93
N LYS A 64 -26.14 19.82 18.19
CA LYS A 64 -25.16 19.72 19.27
C LYS A 64 -24.75 18.27 19.33
N LEU A 65 -23.62 17.99 18.70
CA LEU A 65 -22.98 16.70 18.67
C LEU A 65 -22.48 16.48 20.08
N ASP A 66 -23.34 15.89 20.92
CA ASP A 66 -22.97 15.54 22.27
C ASP A 66 -21.89 14.46 22.16
N LEU A 67 -20.65 14.89 22.39
CA LEU A 67 -19.44 14.11 22.11
C LEU A 67 -19.37 12.83 22.96
N ASP A 68 -20.26 12.68 23.94
CA ASP A 68 -20.22 11.63 24.94
C ASP A 68 -21.22 10.47 24.71
N ALA A 69 -22.27 10.64 23.91
CA ALA A 69 -23.30 9.60 23.77
C ALA A 69 -22.98 8.53 22.70
N ARG A 70 -22.06 8.80 21.77
CA ARG A 70 -21.73 7.88 20.65
C ARG A 70 -20.30 7.37 20.65
N SER A 71 -19.43 7.85 21.54
CA SER A 71 -17.99 7.56 21.51
C SER A 71 -17.50 6.62 22.62
N ILE A 72 -18.36 5.75 23.16
CA ILE A 72 -17.97 4.81 24.24
C ILE A 72 -17.20 3.60 23.68
N ILE A 73 -17.31 3.31 22.37
CA ILE A 73 -16.68 2.12 21.77
C ILE A 73 -15.16 2.33 21.56
N SER A 74 -14.69 3.57 21.36
CA SER A 74 -13.26 3.84 21.14
C SER A 74 -12.44 4.00 22.42
N SER A 75 -13.06 4.20 23.59
CA SER A 75 -12.37 4.43 24.87
C SER A 75 -11.99 3.14 25.62
N ARG A 76 -12.50 1.97 25.21
CA ARG A 76 -12.25 0.70 25.93
C ARG A 76 -10.81 0.15 25.81
N THR A 77 -9.93 0.82 25.05
CA THR A 77 -8.52 0.42 24.90
C THR A 77 -7.58 1.42 25.57
N GLY A 78 -7.68 1.54 26.90
CA GLY A 78 -6.63 2.13 27.73
C GLY A 78 -7.15 3.11 28.76
N LEU A 79 -7.40 2.61 29.96
CA LEU A 79 -7.50 3.34 31.23
C LEU A 79 -6.16 4.01 31.56
N GLU A 80 -5.76 4.99 30.76
CA GLU A 80 -4.79 6.01 31.12
C GLU A 80 -5.29 7.23 30.36
N GLU A 81 -5.93 8.15 31.08
CA GLU A 81 -6.18 9.50 30.59
C GLU A 81 -4.83 10.06 30.17
N LYS A 82 -4.42 9.88 28.90
CA LYS A 82 -3.12 10.37 28.45
C LYS A 82 -3.22 11.88 28.62
N PRO A 83 -2.51 12.48 29.59
CA PRO A 83 -2.53 13.91 29.74
C PRO A 83 -2.09 14.49 28.40
N VAL A 84 -2.62 15.66 28.03
CA VAL A 84 -2.19 16.35 26.82
C VAL A 84 -0.71 16.72 27.01
N LEU A 85 0.17 15.78 26.66
CA LEU A 85 1.60 15.88 26.95
C LEU A 85 2.16 17.09 26.22
N SER A 86 3.05 17.79 26.91
CA SER A 86 3.74 18.93 26.34
C SER A 86 4.52 18.50 25.10
N LYS A 87 4.73 19.41 24.14
CA LYS A 87 5.54 19.13 22.94
C LYS A 87 6.93 18.60 23.29
N LYS A 88 7.49 19.06 24.42
CA LYS A 88 8.79 18.63 24.97
C LYS A 88 8.75 17.17 25.43
N GLU A 89 7.73 16.75 26.18
CA GLU A 89 7.53 15.34 26.56
C GLU A 89 7.31 14.45 25.35
N LYS A 90 6.46 14.87 24.40
CA LYS A 90 6.23 14.11 23.16
C LYS A 90 7.53 13.90 22.37
N MET A 91 8.40 14.91 22.31
CA MET A 91 9.71 14.79 21.66
C MET A 91 10.63 13.83 22.41
N LYS A 92 10.69 13.90 23.74
CA LYS A 92 11.47 12.98 24.58
C LYS A 92 11.02 11.54 24.39
N LEU A 93 9.71 11.27 24.46
CA LEU A 93 9.15 9.95 24.25
C LEU A 93 9.45 9.40 22.86
N ARG A 94 9.43 10.24 21.82
CA ARG A 94 9.83 9.82 20.47
C ARG A 94 11.29 9.39 20.43
N LYS A 95 12.19 10.16 21.04
CA LYS A 95 13.62 9.83 21.13
C LYS A 95 13.86 8.55 21.91
N GLU A 96 13.20 8.39 23.06
CA GLU A 96 13.31 7.22 23.92
C GLU A 96 12.80 5.95 23.22
N ARG A 97 11.61 6.00 22.61
CA ARG A 97 11.09 4.88 21.81
C ARG A 97 12.02 4.52 20.65
N TRP A 98 12.65 5.51 20.04
CA TRP A 98 13.62 5.27 18.97
C TRP A 98 14.90 4.61 19.50
N LEU A 99 15.44 5.07 20.63
CA LEU A 99 16.60 4.45 21.29
C LEU A 99 16.29 3.01 21.71
N GLN A 100 15.14 2.77 22.33
CA GLN A 100 14.67 1.45 22.72
C GLN A 100 14.59 0.50 21.50
N LYS A 101 14.12 1.00 20.35
CA LYS A 101 14.10 0.23 19.10
C LYS A 101 15.50 -0.08 18.57
N ILE A 102 16.45 0.85 18.69
CA ILE A 102 17.85 0.61 18.31
C ILE A 102 18.45 -0.46 19.21
N GLU A 103 18.27 -0.34 20.52
CA GLU A 103 18.76 -1.30 21.51
C GLU A 103 18.16 -2.69 21.28
N SER A 104 16.85 -2.79 21.07
CA SER A 104 16.20 -4.09 20.81
C SER A 104 16.77 -4.77 19.56
N VAL A 105 17.01 -4.01 18.49
CA VAL A 105 17.63 -4.54 17.26
C VAL A 105 19.08 -4.95 17.50
N LYS A 106 19.84 -4.18 18.27
CA LYS A 106 21.23 -4.50 18.62
C LYS A 106 21.30 -5.78 19.44
N MET A 107 20.46 -5.92 20.46
CA MET A 107 20.37 -7.10 21.30
C MET A 107 19.96 -8.34 20.49
N ALA A 108 18.96 -8.22 19.61
CA ALA A 108 18.55 -9.31 18.73
C ALA A 108 19.69 -9.77 17.80
N LYS A 109 20.42 -8.83 17.18
CA LYS A 109 21.58 -9.15 16.33
C LYS A 109 22.73 -9.80 17.13
N GLN A 110 22.98 -9.32 18.35
CA GLN A 110 24.00 -9.90 19.22
C GLN A 110 23.63 -11.33 19.63
N LYS A 111 22.37 -11.57 20.02
CA LYS A 111 21.84 -12.91 20.31
C LYS A 111 22.01 -13.83 19.10
N GLN A 112 21.58 -13.40 17.91
CA GLN A 112 21.74 -14.19 16.67
C GLN A 112 23.20 -14.54 16.36
N LYS A 113 24.12 -13.58 16.54
CA LYS A 113 25.55 -13.85 16.31
C LYS A 113 26.11 -14.84 17.33
N ALA A 114 25.71 -14.73 18.60
CA ALA A 114 26.11 -15.66 19.65
C ALA A 114 25.56 -17.07 19.39
N GLU A 115 24.28 -17.16 19.01
CA GLU A 115 23.63 -18.42 18.65
C GLU A 115 24.29 -19.06 17.42
N ALA A 116 24.60 -18.30 16.38
CA ALA A 116 25.30 -18.81 15.20
C ALA A 116 26.70 -19.34 15.53
N LYS A 117 27.43 -18.66 16.42
CA LYS A 117 28.73 -19.14 16.91
C LYS A 117 28.58 -20.45 17.67
N ARG A 118 27.60 -20.55 18.58
CA ARG A 118 27.30 -21.77 19.35
C ARG A 118 26.89 -22.92 18.43
N LYS A 119 26.10 -22.66 17.39
CA LYS A 119 25.73 -23.68 16.39
C LYS A 119 26.93 -24.15 15.57
N ALA A 120 27.88 -23.25 15.28
CA ALA A 120 29.07 -23.57 14.50
C ALA A 120 30.16 -24.31 15.31
N THR A 121 30.25 -24.05 16.61
CA THR A 121 31.14 -24.80 17.50
C THR A 121 30.35 -25.95 18.13
N PRO A 122 30.56 -27.22 17.75
CA PRO A 122 29.92 -28.35 18.42
C PRO A 122 30.50 -28.50 19.83
N VAL A 123 30.02 -27.66 20.75
CA VAL A 123 30.38 -27.69 22.16
C VAL A 123 29.42 -28.66 22.82
N VAL A 124 29.92 -29.86 23.12
CA VAL A 124 29.21 -30.84 23.93
C VAL A 124 28.96 -30.21 25.30
N GLY A 125 27.69 -29.89 25.60
CA GLY A 125 27.27 -29.39 26.93
C GLY A 125 26.90 -27.90 27.04
N ASP A 126 26.68 -27.16 25.95
CA ASP A 126 26.07 -25.83 26.08
C ASP A 126 24.62 -25.94 26.58
N MET A 127 24.35 -25.43 27.79
CA MET A 127 23.02 -25.45 28.43
C MET A 127 22.13 -24.29 27.98
N GLN A 128 22.68 -23.31 27.25
CA GLN A 128 21.95 -22.12 26.82
C GLN A 128 20.77 -22.41 25.87
N PRO A 129 20.84 -23.36 24.92
CA PRO A 129 19.69 -23.72 24.08
C PRO A 129 18.48 -24.20 24.91
N LEU A 130 18.72 -24.92 26.01
CA LEU A 130 17.66 -25.39 26.90
C LEU A 130 17.03 -24.22 27.66
N MET A 131 17.84 -23.28 28.16
CA MET A 131 17.35 -22.08 28.84
C MET A 131 16.55 -21.16 27.91
N GLU A 132 16.98 -21.01 26.66
CA GLU A 132 16.33 -20.17 25.66
C GLU A 132 15.02 -20.78 25.12
N ALA A 133 14.91 -22.11 25.10
CA ALA A 133 13.68 -22.81 24.73
C ALA A 133 12.56 -22.65 25.78
N LEU A 134 12.87 -22.22 27.01
CA LEU A 134 11.89 -21.97 28.06
C LEU A 134 11.30 -20.55 27.95
N PRO A 135 10.01 -20.35 28.29
CA PRO A 135 9.44 -19.01 28.38
C PRO A 135 10.17 -18.14 29.41
N GLU A 136 10.60 -16.92 29.03
CA GLU A 136 11.14 -15.96 30.00
C GLU A 136 10.06 -15.59 31.04
N LEU A 137 10.44 -15.46 32.32
CA LEU A 137 9.48 -15.21 33.42
C LEU A 137 8.67 -13.90 33.26
N SER A 138 9.18 -12.93 32.49
CA SER A 138 8.49 -11.69 32.11
C SER A 138 7.17 -11.93 31.37
N PHE A 139 7.06 -13.04 30.62
CA PHE A 139 5.84 -13.41 29.91
C PHE A 139 4.74 -13.92 30.85
N LEU A 140 5.08 -14.36 32.06
CA LEU A 140 4.12 -14.82 33.06
C LEU A 140 3.52 -13.64 33.84
N THR A 141 4.30 -12.59 34.10
CA THR A 141 3.83 -11.37 34.78
C THR A 141 2.96 -10.49 33.87
N ALA A 142 3.26 -10.44 32.57
CA ALA A 142 2.45 -9.74 31.58
C ALA A 142 1.32 -10.67 31.11
N GLY A 143 0.22 -10.72 31.89
CA GLY A 143 -0.99 -11.54 31.67
C GLY A 143 -1.13 -12.15 30.28
N GLY A 144 -1.04 -13.49 30.25
CA GLY A 144 -0.88 -14.31 29.05
C GLY A 144 -1.74 -13.88 27.87
N ARG A 145 -1.12 -13.20 26.92
CA ARG A 145 -1.64 -13.17 25.55
C ARG A 145 -0.92 -14.28 24.78
N GLU A 146 -1.71 -15.25 24.40
CA GLU A 146 -1.34 -16.42 23.59
C GLU A 146 -0.27 -16.08 22.56
N ARG A 147 0.85 -16.81 22.64
CA ARG A 147 1.86 -16.79 21.59
C ARG A 147 1.25 -17.43 20.36
N LYS A 148 1.03 -16.62 19.33
CA LYS A 148 0.80 -17.12 17.97
C LYS A 148 1.99 -18.01 17.58
N PRO A 149 1.76 -19.21 17.05
CA PRO A 149 2.85 -20.11 16.67
C PRO A 149 3.74 -19.44 15.61
N LEU A 150 5.06 -19.50 15.84
CA LEU A 150 6.07 -19.21 14.82
C LEU A 150 5.83 -20.19 13.67
N LYS A 151 5.20 -19.71 12.61
CA LYS A 151 5.02 -20.46 11.36
C LYS A 151 6.39 -20.66 10.70
N SER A 152 7.11 -21.69 11.14
CA SER A 152 8.18 -22.32 10.38
C SER A 152 7.55 -23.15 9.27
N HIS A 153 7.11 -22.46 8.22
CA HIS A 153 7.05 -23.06 6.90
C HIS A 153 7.35 -21.95 5.90
N THR A 154 8.61 -21.87 5.49
CA THR A 154 8.97 -21.34 4.17
C THR A 154 8.36 -22.29 3.15
N LYS A 155 7.03 -22.21 2.97
CA LYS A 155 6.47 -22.49 1.66
C LYS A 155 7.06 -21.39 0.80
N ALA A 156 7.86 -21.75 -0.21
CA ALA A 156 8.19 -20.82 -1.29
C ALA A 156 6.88 -20.10 -1.62
N LYS A 157 6.84 -18.78 -1.44
CA LYS A 157 5.62 -18.03 -1.70
C LYS A 157 5.26 -18.36 -3.15
N ALA A 158 4.14 -19.05 -3.34
CA ALA A 158 3.55 -19.14 -4.66
C ALA A 158 3.50 -17.71 -5.19
N GLU A 159 3.92 -17.54 -6.44
CA GLU A 159 3.93 -16.27 -7.16
C GLU A 159 2.59 -15.58 -6.86
N PRO A 160 2.57 -14.36 -6.27
CA PRO A 160 1.33 -13.72 -5.84
C PRO A 160 0.37 -13.62 -7.02
N THR A 161 -0.57 -14.57 -7.11
CA THR A 161 -1.44 -14.74 -8.30
C THR A 161 -2.36 -13.54 -8.50
N ASP A 162 -2.60 -12.76 -7.44
CA ASP A 162 -3.38 -11.53 -7.48
C ASP A 162 -2.51 -10.33 -7.87
N PHE A 163 -2.84 -9.72 -9.02
CA PHE A 163 -2.19 -8.53 -9.55
C PHE A 163 -2.10 -7.40 -8.52
N SER A 164 -3.10 -7.21 -7.65
CA SER A 164 -3.09 -6.12 -6.67
C SER A 164 -1.96 -6.23 -5.63
N LEU A 165 -1.53 -7.46 -5.32
CA LEU A 165 -0.52 -7.80 -4.31
C LEU A 165 0.92 -7.83 -4.85
N MET A 166 1.08 -7.84 -6.19
CA MET A 166 2.38 -7.93 -6.85
C MET A 166 3.22 -6.65 -6.70
N LYS A 167 4.55 -6.81 -6.66
CA LYS A 167 5.49 -5.68 -6.78
C LYS A 167 5.42 -5.07 -8.18
N GLN A 168 5.74 -3.79 -8.31
CA GLN A 168 5.66 -3.08 -9.59
C GLN A 168 6.52 -3.70 -10.70
N ALA A 169 7.71 -4.21 -10.38
CA ALA A 169 8.56 -4.92 -11.36
C ALA A 169 7.90 -6.21 -11.87
N GLN A 170 7.25 -6.98 -10.99
CA GLN A 170 6.53 -8.20 -11.35
C GLN A 170 5.32 -7.88 -12.23
N LYS A 171 4.60 -6.79 -11.94
CA LYS A 171 3.48 -6.31 -12.78
C LYS A 171 3.92 -6.02 -14.21
N TYR A 172 5.07 -5.36 -14.39
CA TYR A 172 5.60 -5.08 -15.73
C TYR A 172 6.02 -6.35 -16.46
N GLN A 173 6.58 -7.35 -15.75
CA GLN A 173 6.92 -8.64 -16.35
C GLN A 173 5.67 -9.38 -16.82
N LEU A 174 4.67 -9.54 -15.96
CA LEU A 174 3.39 -10.17 -16.30
C LEU A 174 2.73 -9.48 -17.49
N LEU A 175 2.69 -8.14 -17.50
CA LEU A 175 2.09 -7.39 -18.59
C LEU A 175 2.89 -7.55 -19.90
N GLY A 176 4.22 -7.61 -19.83
CA GLY A 176 5.08 -7.88 -20.98
C GLY A 176 4.81 -9.26 -21.60
N GLU A 177 4.63 -10.28 -20.76
CA GLU A 177 4.26 -11.62 -21.21
C GLU A 177 2.85 -11.66 -21.83
N GLU A 178 1.86 -10.97 -21.24
CA GLU A 178 0.52 -10.87 -21.83
C GLU A 178 0.53 -10.15 -23.18
N VAL A 179 1.30 -9.07 -23.29
CA VAL A 179 1.48 -8.35 -24.55
C VAL A 179 2.10 -9.26 -25.61
N ALA A 180 3.12 -10.04 -25.25
CA ALA A 180 3.73 -11.02 -26.16
C ALA A 180 2.71 -12.07 -26.64
N ARG A 181 1.97 -12.69 -25.72
CA ARG A 181 0.89 -13.65 -26.04
C ARG A 181 -0.16 -13.05 -26.98
N PHE A 182 -0.55 -11.80 -26.74
CA PHE A 182 -1.54 -11.13 -27.57
C PHE A 182 -1.00 -10.82 -28.98
N HIS A 183 0.26 -10.44 -29.08
CA HIS A 183 0.92 -10.24 -30.36
C HIS A 183 1.00 -11.52 -31.19
N GLU A 184 1.25 -12.67 -30.55
CA GLU A 184 1.20 -13.97 -31.24
C GLU A 184 -0.18 -14.21 -31.86
N VAL A 185 -1.24 -14.11 -31.07
CA VAL A 185 -2.64 -14.29 -31.54
C VAL A 185 -3.00 -13.31 -32.66
N ILE A 186 -2.60 -12.04 -32.54
CA ILE A 186 -2.85 -11.05 -33.59
C ILE A 186 -2.04 -11.33 -34.86
N THR A 187 -0.87 -11.96 -34.75
CA THR A 187 -0.03 -12.28 -35.90
C THR A 187 -0.55 -13.53 -36.63
N ASP A 188 -1.30 -14.39 -35.94
CA ASP A 188 -1.83 -15.61 -36.52
C ASP A 188 -2.80 -15.33 -37.69
N PRO A 189 -2.55 -15.93 -38.87
CA PRO A 189 -3.37 -15.70 -40.05
C PRO A 189 -4.80 -16.24 -39.90
N GLU A 190 -5.00 -17.35 -39.17
CA GLU A 190 -6.34 -17.88 -38.87
C GLU A 190 -7.18 -16.87 -38.08
N TYR A 191 -6.57 -16.22 -37.09
CA TYR A 191 -7.21 -15.19 -36.27
C TYR A 191 -7.49 -13.91 -37.05
N ARG A 192 -6.55 -13.51 -37.94
CA ARG A 192 -6.74 -12.36 -38.86
C ARG A 192 -7.86 -12.58 -39.86
N ALA A 193 -8.02 -13.80 -40.37
CA ALA A 193 -9.06 -14.12 -41.35
C ALA A 193 -10.45 -14.19 -40.69
N ASN A 194 -10.58 -14.90 -39.55
CA ASN A 194 -11.83 -14.97 -38.81
C ASN A 194 -11.61 -15.13 -37.29
N PRO A 195 -11.66 -14.02 -36.52
CA PRO A 195 -11.33 -14.06 -35.09
C PRO A 195 -12.37 -14.84 -34.27
N LEU A 196 -13.65 -14.75 -34.63
CA LEU A 196 -14.73 -15.41 -33.88
C LEU A 196 -14.62 -16.94 -33.97
N LEU A 197 -14.33 -17.47 -35.15
CA LEU A 197 -14.13 -18.91 -35.34
C LEU A 197 -12.87 -19.39 -34.62
N ALA A 198 -11.76 -18.66 -34.72
CA ALA A 198 -10.52 -18.99 -34.02
C ALA A 198 -10.72 -19.06 -32.50
N ILE A 199 -11.46 -18.10 -31.93
CA ILE A 199 -11.82 -18.11 -30.50
C ILE A 199 -12.70 -19.32 -30.17
N SER A 200 -13.74 -19.62 -30.96
CA SER A 200 -14.60 -20.79 -30.70
C SER A 200 -13.86 -22.13 -30.77
N LYS A 201 -12.90 -22.26 -31.71
CA LYS A 201 -12.03 -23.44 -31.88
C LYS A 201 -11.10 -23.60 -30.67
N HIS A 202 -10.52 -22.50 -30.18
CA HIS A 202 -9.69 -22.51 -28.97
C HIS A 202 -10.48 -22.92 -27.72
N LEU A 203 -11.67 -22.33 -27.53
CA LEU A 203 -12.53 -22.64 -26.38
C LEU A 203 -13.00 -24.11 -26.39
N SER A 204 -13.44 -24.61 -27.54
CA SER A 204 -13.84 -26.02 -27.67
C SER A 204 -12.68 -26.99 -27.43
N LYS A 205 -11.47 -26.66 -27.90
CA LYS A 205 -10.25 -27.44 -27.60
C LYS A 205 -9.94 -27.44 -26.09
N ARG A 206 -10.02 -26.28 -25.43
CA ARG A 206 -9.78 -26.16 -23.98
C ARG A 206 -10.80 -26.94 -23.16
N LEU A 207 -12.07 -26.93 -23.54
CA LEU A 207 -13.12 -27.70 -22.87
C LEU A 207 -12.84 -29.21 -22.93
N ARG A 208 -12.49 -29.73 -24.11
CA ARG A 208 -12.12 -31.15 -24.27
C ARG A 208 -10.87 -31.54 -23.47
N GLN A 209 -9.87 -30.66 -23.40
CA GLN A 209 -8.67 -30.89 -22.59
C GLN A 209 -8.94 -30.85 -21.08
N GLY A 210 -9.96 -30.11 -20.64
CA GLY A 210 -10.40 -30.12 -19.25
C GLY A 210 -11.16 -31.39 -18.84
N GLU A 211 -11.75 -32.10 -19.80
CA GLU A 211 -12.42 -33.39 -19.59
C GLU A 211 -11.42 -34.57 -19.55
N GLU A 212 -10.27 -34.45 -20.21
CA GLU A 212 -9.24 -35.50 -20.31
C GLU A 212 -8.09 -35.35 -19.26
N GLY A 213 -8.19 -34.40 -18.33
CA GLY A 213 -7.18 -34.16 -17.29
C GLY A 213 -7.39 -34.97 -16.01
N GLU A 214 -6.85 -36.19 -15.99
CA GLU A 214 -6.39 -37.03 -14.85
C GLU A 214 -7.24 -37.11 -13.55
N PRO A 215 -7.76 -38.31 -13.18
CA PRO A 215 -8.21 -38.60 -11.82
C PRO A 215 -7.00 -38.70 -10.86
N PHE A 216 -7.17 -38.16 -9.65
CA PHE A 216 -6.25 -38.37 -8.52
C PHE A 216 -6.16 -39.85 -8.10
#